data_AF-A0A379US28-F1
#
_entry.id   AF-A0A379US28-F1
#
_cell.length_a   1.000
_cell.length_b   1.000
_cell.length_c   1.000
_cell.angle_alpha   90.00
_cell.angle_beta   90.00
_cell.angle_gamma   90.00
#
_symmetry.space_group_name_H-M   'P 1'
#
loop_
_entity.id
_entity.type
_entity.pdbx_description
1 polymer ?
#
loop_
_entity_poly.entity_id
_entity_poly.type
_entity_poly.pdbx_seq_one_letter_code
_entity_poly.pdbx_strand_id
1 'polypeptide(L)'
;MLEGSHFRKPTNLFVHGYVTVNGAKMSKSRGTFIKASTWLKHFDADSLRYYYTAKLSSRIDDIDLNLEDFVQRVNADIVNKVVNLASRNAGFINKRFDGVLAAELADPQLYKTFTDAAAVIGEAWESREFGKAIREIMALADIANRYVDEQAPWVVAKQEGRDADLQAICSMGINLFRVLMTYLKPVLPTLSERVEAFLNSELNWDAIEQPLLGHKVNTFKALYNRIDMKQVEALVEASKEEVKAAAAPVTGPLADFPIQETITFDDFAKIDLRVALIENAEFVEGSDKLLRLTLDLGGEKRNVFSGIRSAYPDPQALIGRQTVMVANLAPRKMRFGVSEGMVMAAGPGGKDIFLLSPDDGAKPGQQVK
;
A
#
# COMPACT_ATOMS: atom_id res chain seq x y z
N MET A 1 -35.01 6.98 13.13
CA MET A 1 -35.51 6.74 11.75
C MET A 1 -36.29 5.44 11.68
N LEU A 2 -35.66 4.25 11.74
CA LEU A 2 -36.36 2.95 11.61
C LEU A 2 -37.49 2.74 12.63
N GLU A 3 -37.21 2.98 13.91
CA GLU A 3 -38.24 2.88 14.97
C GLU A 3 -39.40 3.86 14.73
N GLY A 4 -39.08 5.08 14.28
CA GLY A 4 -40.06 6.12 13.97
C GLY A 4 -40.87 5.86 12.68
N SER A 5 -40.50 4.85 11.90
CA SER A 5 -41.24 4.38 10.72
C SER A 5 -41.71 2.92 10.84
N HIS A 6 -41.74 2.38 12.06
CA HIS A 6 -42.22 1.02 12.38
C HIS A 6 -41.48 -0.11 11.64
N PHE A 7 -40.20 0.08 11.30
CA PHE A 7 -39.34 -0.99 10.75
C PHE A 7 -38.43 -1.60 11.82
N ARG A 8 -38.05 -2.87 11.63
CA ARG A 8 -37.06 -3.55 12.49
C ARG A 8 -35.70 -2.81 12.47
N LYS A 9 -34.96 -2.91 13.56
CA LYS A 9 -33.57 -2.43 13.67
C LYS A 9 -32.58 -3.50 13.18
N PRO A 10 -31.35 -3.13 12.80
CA PRO A 10 -30.27 -4.10 12.59
C PRO A 10 -30.07 -4.95 13.84
N THR A 11 -29.94 -6.27 13.68
CA THR A 11 -29.68 -7.20 14.79
C THR A 11 -28.31 -6.93 15.41
N ASN A 12 -27.31 -6.68 14.57
CA ASN A 12 -25.94 -6.36 14.95
C ASN A 12 -25.33 -5.36 13.95
N LEU A 13 -24.25 -4.72 14.37
CA LEU A 13 -23.36 -3.94 13.50
C LEU A 13 -21.95 -4.54 13.62
N PHE A 14 -21.41 -5.01 12.52
CA PHE A 14 -20.04 -5.53 12.47
C PHE A 14 -19.14 -4.44 11.91
N VAL A 15 -18.25 -3.94 12.76
CA VAL A 15 -17.36 -2.81 12.48
C VAL A 15 -15.93 -3.33 12.43
N HIS A 16 -15.15 -2.85 11.48
CA HIS A 16 -13.72 -3.14 11.35
C HIS A 16 -12.91 -1.84 11.44
N GLY A 17 -11.61 -1.94 11.75
CA GLY A 17 -10.70 -0.81 11.72
C GLY A 17 -10.35 -0.35 10.29
N TYR A 18 -9.41 0.58 10.19
CA TYR A 18 -8.94 1.07 8.90
C TYR A 18 -7.93 0.11 8.28
N VAL A 19 -7.69 0.28 6.97
CA VAL A 19 -6.57 -0.36 6.28
C VAL A 19 -5.35 0.55 6.36
N THR A 20 -4.23 0.00 6.81
CA THR A 20 -2.90 0.59 6.64
C THR A 20 -2.09 -0.19 5.62
N VAL A 21 -1.07 0.46 5.05
CA VAL A 21 -0.11 -0.20 4.15
C VAL A 21 1.29 0.09 4.67
N ASN A 22 2.06 -0.97 4.93
CA ASN A 22 3.39 -0.91 5.55
C ASN A 22 3.41 -0.10 6.86
N GLY A 23 2.44 -0.36 7.75
CA GLY A 23 2.33 0.24 9.08
C GLY A 23 1.83 1.69 9.12
N ALA A 24 1.40 2.25 7.99
CA ALA A 24 0.96 3.64 7.92
C ALA A 24 -0.29 3.83 7.07
N LYS A 25 -1.00 4.95 7.28
CA LYS A 25 -2.13 5.34 6.43
C LYS A 25 -1.70 5.38 4.96
N MET A 26 -2.59 4.89 4.09
CA MET A 26 -2.41 4.92 2.64
C MET A 26 -2.02 6.31 2.15
N SER A 27 -1.00 6.38 1.30
CA SER A 27 -0.45 7.64 0.78
C SER A 27 -0.32 7.60 -0.74
N LYS A 28 -0.84 8.65 -1.39
CA LYS A 28 -0.68 8.85 -2.82
C LYS A 28 0.77 9.08 -3.22
N SER A 29 1.53 9.87 -2.45
CA SER A 29 2.94 10.17 -2.74
C SER A 29 3.84 8.94 -2.62
N ARG A 30 3.55 8.04 -1.66
CA ARG A 30 4.27 6.77 -1.49
C ARG A 30 3.79 5.66 -2.42
N GLY A 31 2.73 5.88 -3.21
CA GLY A 31 2.13 4.84 -4.07
C GLY A 31 1.35 3.77 -3.31
N THR A 32 1.07 3.98 -2.02
CA THR A 32 0.36 3.01 -1.17
C THR A 32 -1.14 3.26 -1.09
N PHE A 33 -1.64 4.30 -1.76
CA PHE A 33 -3.07 4.45 -2.07
C PHE A 33 -3.42 3.59 -3.30
N ILE A 34 -3.69 2.32 -3.06
CA ILE A 34 -3.90 1.31 -4.10
C ILE A 34 -5.39 1.16 -4.39
N LYS A 35 -5.81 1.41 -5.63
CA LYS A 35 -7.20 1.13 -6.05
C LYS A 35 -7.39 -0.36 -6.28
N ALA A 36 -8.58 -0.86 -6.00
CA ALA A 36 -8.94 -2.26 -6.29
C ALA A 36 -8.75 -2.61 -7.78
N SER A 37 -9.09 -1.69 -8.69
CA SER A 37 -8.87 -1.87 -10.14
C SER A 37 -7.39 -1.98 -10.50
N THR A 38 -6.51 -1.30 -9.78
CA THR A 38 -5.06 -1.37 -9.98
C THR A 38 -4.51 -2.66 -9.41
N TRP A 39 -4.96 -3.08 -8.22
CA TRP A 39 -4.62 -4.37 -7.62
C TRP A 39 -4.82 -5.54 -8.60
N LEU A 40 -6.00 -5.62 -9.21
CA LEU A 40 -6.38 -6.71 -10.12
C LEU A 40 -5.55 -6.77 -11.42
N LYS A 41 -4.75 -5.74 -11.73
CA LYS A 41 -3.78 -5.78 -12.85
C LYS A 41 -2.50 -6.55 -12.48
N HIS A 42 -2.20 -6.68 -11.19
CA HIS A 42 -0.92 -7.23 -10.69
C HIS A 42 -1.11 -8.53 -9.89
N PHE A 43 -2.20 -8.64 -9.14
CA PHE A 43 -2.52 -9.77 -8.28
C PHE A 43 -3.97 -10.21 -8.46
N ASP A 44 -4.27 -11.46 -8.15
CA ASP A 44 -5.64 -11.96 -8.15
C ASP A 44 -6.42 -11.48 -6.91
N ALA A 45 -7.73 -11.74 -6.89
CA ALA A 45 -8.57 -11.39 -5.75
C ALA A 45 -8.29 -12.29 -4.53
N ASP A 46 -8.04 -13.58 -4.76
CA ASP A 46 -7.87 -14.57 -3.68
C ASP A 46 -6.65 -14.24 -2.80
N SER A 47 -5.55 -13.72 -3.36
CA SER A 47 -4.37 -13.34 -2.56
C SER A 47 -4.71 -12.24 -1.54
N LEU A 48 -5.45 -11.20 -1.93
CA LEU A 48 -5.84 -10.12 -1.01
C LEU A 48 -6.89 -10.60 0.00
N ARG A 49 -7.87 -11.40 -0.47
CA ARG A 49 -8.90 -11.99 0.40
C ARG A 49 -8.26 -12.84 1.48
N TYR A 50 -7.32 -13.70 1.11
CA TYR A 50 -6.56 -14.53 2.04
C TYR A 50 -5.85 -13.68 3.09
N TYR A 51 -5.08 -12.70 2.63
CA TYR A 51 -4.25 -11.89 3.51
C TYR A 51 -5.06 -11.10 4.53
N TYR A 52 -6.15 -10.45 4.11
CA TYR A 52 -7.05 -9.77 5.05
C TYR A 52 -7.75 -10.74 5.99
N THR A 53 -8.23 -11.88 5.50
CA THR A 53 -8.90 -12.88 6.33
C THR A 53 -7.96 -13.42 7.42
N ALA A 54 -6.68 -13.63 7.10
CA ALA A 54 -5.68 -14.06 8.07
C ALA A 54 -5.43 -13.05 9.21
N LYS A 55 -5.77 -11.77 9.01
CA LYS A 55 -5.56 -10.67 9.98
C LYS A 55 -6.84 -10.20 10.67
N LEU A 56 -8.01 -10.44 10.08
CA LEU A 56 -9.30 -10.00 10.62
C LEU A 56 -9.66 -10.75 11.92
N SER A 57 -10.37 -10.05 12.80
CA SER A 57 -10.95 -10.59 14.04
C SER A 57 -12.33 -9.96 14.28
N SER A 58 -12.99 -10.34 15.38
CA SER A 58 -14.25 -9.71 15.80
C SER A 58 -14.09 -8.28 16.35
N ARG A 59 -12.86 -7.79 16.49
CA ARG A 59 -12.51 -6.49 17.08
C ARG A 59 -12.34 -5.39 16.04
N ILE A 60 -12.45 -4.14 16.51
CA ILE A 60 -12.21 -2.94 15.70
C ILE A 60 -10.72 -2.57 15.82
N ASP A 61 -9.89 -3.34 15.13
CA ASP A 61 -8.46 -3.10 15.03
C ASP A 61 -8.10 -2.77 13.56
N ASP A 62 -7.13 -1.88 13.37
CA ASP A 62 -6.61 -1.57 12.03
C ASP A 62 -5.92 -2.80 11.42
N ILE A 63 -6.12 -3.00 10.11
CA ILE A 63 -5.57 -4.13 9.36
C ILE A 63 -4.44 -3.63 8.47
N ASP A 64 -3.22 -4.06 8.80
CA ASP A 64 -2.03 -3.66 8.04
C ASP A 64 -1.74 -4.60 6.87
N LEU A 65 -1.75 -4.05 5.66
CA LEU A 65 -1.18 -4.66 4.46
C LEU A 65 0.31 -4.34 4.37
N ASN A 66 1.13 -5.15 5.05
CA ASN A 66 2.56 -5.13 4.84
C ASN A 66 2.88 -5.92 3.56
N LEU A 67 3.38 -5.24 2.53
CA LEU A 67 3.51 -5.82 1.20
C LEU A 67 4.58 -6.92 1.11
N GLU A 68 5.59 -6.90 1.98
CA GLU A 68 6.59 -7.96 2.07
C GLU A 68 6.02 -9.21 2.76
N ASP A 69 5.36 -9.02 3.91
CA ASP A 69 4.63 -10.10 4.61
C ASP A 69 3.51 -10.66 3.73
N PHE A 70 2.87 -9.85 2.88
CA PHE A 70 1.89 -10.31 1.88
C PHE A 70 2.49 -11.35 0.93
N VAL A 71 3.63 -11.04 0.31
CA VAL A 71 4.33 -11.97 -0.58
C VAL A 71 4.75 -13.24 0.16
N GLN A 72 5.33 -13.08 1.36
CA GLN A 72 5.79 -14.22 2.16
C GLN A 72 4.63 -15.13 2.56
N ARG A 73 3.55 -14.57 3.08
CA ARG A 73 2.40 -15.29 3.60
C ARG A 73 1.61 -16.01 2.51
N VAL A 74 1.31 -15.35 1.38
CA VAL A 74 0.63 -16.00 0.25
C VAL A 74 1.45 -17.19 -0.27
N ASN A 75 2.76 -17.01 -0.43
CA ASN A 75 3.63 -18.08 -0.90
C ASN A 75 3.80 -19.21 0.12
N ALA A 76 3.94 -18.90 1.40
CA ALA A 76 4.12 -19.89 2.45
C ALA A 76 2.84 -20.71 2.64
N ASP A 77 1.71 -20.03 2.82
CA ASP A 77 0.48 -20.68 3.25
C ASP A 77 -0.30 -21.26 2.07
N ILE A 78 -0.58 -20.48 1.03
CA ILE A 78 -1.38 -20.97 -0.10
C ILE A 78 -0.55 -21.93 -0.95
N VAL A 79 0.63 -21.50 -1.41
CA VAL A 79 1.42 -22.29 -2.37
C VAL A 79 2.11 -23.46 -1.68
N ASN A 80 2.86 -23.20 -0.61
CA ASN A 80 3.74 -24.21 -0.01
C ASN A 80 3.06 -25.14 1.00
N LYS A 81 1.95 -24.73 1.64
CA LYS A 81 1.19 -25.61 2.55
C LYS A 81 -0.02 -26.24 1.86
N VAL A 82 -0.99 -25.43 1.44
CA VAL A 82 -2.30 -25.95 0.99
C VAL A 82 -2.20 -26.54 -0.42
N VAL A 83 -1.83 -25.75 -1.42
CA VAL A 83 -1.78 -26.19 -2.83
C VAL A 83 -0.72 -27.25 -3.07
N ASN A 84 0.35 -27.24 -2.27
CA ASN A 84 1.41 -28.24 -2.31
C ASN A 84 0.88 -29.67 -2.14
N LEU A 85 -0.14 -29.88 -1.31
CA LEU A 85 -0.75 -31.20 -1.12
C LEU A 85 -1.34 -31.76 -2.41
N ALA A 86 -2.00 -30.93 -3.22
CA ALA A 86 -2.51 -31.36 -4.52
C ALA A 86 -1.37 -31.55 -5.54
N SER A 87 -0.47 -30.57 -5.67
CA SER A 87 0.57 -30.58 -6.71
C SER A 87 1.57 -31.73 -6.54
N ARG A 88 1.92 -32.12 -5.31
CA ARG A 88 2.87 -33.20 -5.04
C ARG A 88 2.28 -34.61 -5.15
N ASN A 89 0.96 -34.75 -5.08
CA ASN A 89 0.27 -36.04 -5.08
C ASN A 89 -0.47 -36.34 -6.40
N ALA A 90 -1.11 -35.35 -7.01
CA ALA A 90 -1.94 -35.52 -8.20
C ALA A 90 -1.16 -36.06 -9.41
N GLY A 91 0.14 -35.73 -9.52
CA GLY A 91 1.00 -36.23 -10.58
C GLY A 91 1.14 -37.75 -10.58
N PHE A 92 1.25 -38.37 -9.40
CA PHE A 92 1.33 -39.83 -9.27
C PHE A 92 -0.02 -40.48 -9.57
N ILE A 93 -1.12 -39.95 -9.00
CA ILE A 93 -2.49 -40.40 -9.25
C ILE A 93 -2.82 -40.41 -10.75
N ASN A 94 -2.57 -39.30 -11.45
CA ASN A 94 -2.88 -39.20 -12.87
C ASN A 94 -2.02 -40.09 -13.77
N LYS A 95 -0.74 -40.31 -13.43
CA LYS A 95 0.19 -41.04 -14.30
C LYS A 95 0.22 -42.55 -14.07
N ARG A 96 -0.01 -43.02 -12.85
CA ARG A 96 0.15 -44.44 -12.47
C ARG A 96 -1.15 -45.14 -12.13
N PHE A 97 -2.19 -44.38 -11.82
CA PHE A 97 -3.45 -44.91 -11.30
C PHE A 97 -4.65 -44.41 -12.10
N ASP A 98 -4.40 -43.98 -13.35
CA ASP A 98 -5.40 -43.43 -14.26
C ASP A 98 -6.31 -42.39 -13.59
N GLY A 99 -5.77 -41.52 -12.75
CA GLY A 99 -6.57 -40.49 -12.08
C GLY A 99 -7.56 -41.01 -11.03
N VAL A 100 -7.49 -42.28 -10.63
CA VAL A 100 -8.42 -42.89 -9.66
C VAL A 100 -7.79 -42.91 -8.27
N LEU A 101 -8.50 -42.36 -7.29
CA LEU A 101 -8.12 -42.40 -5.87
C LEU A 101 -8.33 -43.80 -5.28
N ALA A 102 -7.58 -44.12 -4.21
CA ALA A 102 -7.68 -45.37 -3.48
C ALA A 102 -9.12 -45.63 -2.98
N ALA A 103 -9.49 -46.90 -2.84
CA ALA A 103 -10.83 -47.31 -2.38
C ALA A 103 -11.04 -47.10 -0.87
N GLU A 104 -9.98 -46.87 -0.11
CA GLU A 104 -10.01 -46.69 1.34
C GLU A 104 -9.03 -45.57 1.75
N LEU A 105 -9.27 -44.98 2.93
CA LEU A 105 -8.34 -44.02 3.52
C LEU A 105 -7.13 -44.77 4.10
N ALA A 106 -5.93 -44.30 3.77
CA ALA A 106 -4.69 -44.85 4.31
C ALA A 106 -4.56 -44.63 5.84
N ASP A 107 -5.08 -43.50 6.34
CA ASP A 107 -5.09 -43.19 7.77
C ASP A 107 -6.44 -42.55 8.16
N PRO A 108 -7.46 -43.36 8.51
CA PRO A 108 -8.78 -42.86 8.88
C PRO A 108 -8.76 -41.97 10.14
N GLN A 109 -7.83 -42.22 11.08
CA GLN A 109 -7.74 -41.45 12.32
C GLN A 109 -7.21 -40.04 12.06
N LEU A 110 -6.24 -39.91 11.17
CA LEU A 110 -5.77 -38.62 10.70
C LEU A 110 -6.88 -37.87 9.96
N TYR A 111 -7.63 -38.54 9.08
CA TYR A 111 -8.76 -37.90 8.39
C TYR A 111 -9.80 -37.37 9.38
N LYS A 112 -10.14 -38.18 10.40
CA LYS A 112 -11.07 -37.79 11.46
C LYS A 112 -10.59 -36.56 12.24
N THR A 113 -9.28 -36.42 12.46
CA THR A 113 -8.70 -35.22 13.10
C THR A 113 -9.00 -33.95 12.29
N PHE A 114 -9.05 -34.04 10.96
CA PHE A 114 -9.34 -32.91 10.08
C PHE A 114 -10.84 -32.59 10.05
N THR A 115 -11.72 -33.60 10.04
CA THR A 115 -13.17 -33.38 10.04
C THR A 115 -13.69 -32.93 11.42
N ASP A 116 -13.12 -33.45 12.52
CA ASP A 116 -13.46 -33.02 13.88
C ASP A 116 -13.17 -31.53 14.12
N ALA A 117 -12.23 -30.94 13.37
CA ALA A 117 -11.92 -29.51 13.43
C ALA A 117 -13.00 -28.61 12.80
N ALA A 118 -13.98 -29.17 12.08
CA ALA A 118 -15.05 -28.41 11.45
C ALA A 118 -15.79 -27.55 12.48
N ALA A 119 -16.15 -28.10 13.64
CA ALA A 119 -16.91 -27.38 14.65
C ALA A 119 -16.20 -26.09 15.12
N VAL A 120 -14.89 -26.17 15.41
CA VAL A 120 -14.12 -25.01 15.89
C VAL A 120 -13.82 -23.99 14.79
N ILE A 121 -13.59 -24.46 13.56
CA ILE A 121 -13.36 -23.58 12.39
C ILE A 121 -14.65 -22.87 11.99
N GLY A 122 -15.78 -23.60 11.98
CA GLY A 122 -17.11 -23.05 11.69
C GLY A 122 -17.51 -21.97 12.70
N GLU A 123 -17.31 -22.22 13.99
CA GLU A 123 -17.53 -21.21 15.04
C GLU A 123 -16.63 -19.99 14.86
N ALA A 124 -15.36 -20.18 14.46
CA ALA A 124 -14.46 -19.07 14.20
C ALA A 124 -14.91 -18.22 12.99
N TRP A 125 -15.48 -18.85 11.94
CA TRP A 125 -16.10 -18.11 10.84
C TRP A 125 -17.34 -17.34 11.29
N GLU A 126 -18.26 -17.99 12.01
CA GLU A 126 -19.52 -17.37 12.47
C GLU A 126 -19.27 -16.18 13.43
N SER A 127 -18.35 -16.36 14.37
CA SER A 127 -17.96 -15.33 15.35
C SER A 127 -17.09 -14.21 14.76
N ARG A 128 -16.70 -14.31 13.48
CA ARG A 128 -15.80 -13.40 12.75
C ARG A 128 -14.36 -13.40 13.28
N GLU A 129 -13.97 -14.44 14.00
CA GLU A 129 -12.58 -14.72 14.38
C GLU A 129 -11.80 -15.32 13.21
N PHE A 130 -11.75 -14.60 12.09
CA PHE A 130 -11.21 -15.08 10.82
C PHE A 130 -9.74 -15.48 10.90
N GLY A 131 -8.90 -14.68 11.58
CA GLY A 131 -7.50 -15.02 11.80
C GLY A 131 -7.34 -16.29 12.65
N LYS A 132 -8.28 -16.59 13.56
CA LYS A 132 -8.29 -17.86 14.29
C LYS A 132 -8.62 -19.02 13.35
N ALA A 133 -9.66 -18.90 12.54
CA ALA A 133 -10.02 -19.93 11.55
C ALA A 133 -8.84 -20.25 10.61
N ILE A 134 -8.17 -19.22 10.08
CA ILE A 134 -6.98 -19.41 9.24
C ILE A 134 -5.85 -20.12 9.99
N ARG A 135 -5.58 -19.78 11.26
CA ARG A 135 -4.54 -20.47 12.05
C ARG A 135 -4.84 -21.96 12.23
N GLU A 136 -6.08 -22.33 12.56
CA GLU A 136 -6.48 -23.73 12.70
C GLU A 136 -6.32 -24.49 11.37
N ILE A 137 -6.78 -23.90 10.25
CA ILE A 137 -6.64 -24.49 8.92
C ILE A 137 -5.16 -24.68 8.55
N MET A 138 -4.30 -23.69 8.82
CA MET A 138 -2.87 -23.80 8.49
C MET A 138 -2.14 -24.80 9.39
N ALA A 139 -2.56 -24.96 10.65
CA ALA A 139 -2.04 -26.02 11.53
C ALA A 139 -2.40 -27.41 10.98
N LEU A 140 -3.61 -27.60 10.48
CA LEU A 140 -4.00 -28.83 9.78
C LEU A 140 -3.18 -29.02 8.49
N ALA A 141 -2.93 -27.95 7.72
CA ALA A 141 -2.09 -28.04 6.53
C ALA A 141 -0.64 -28.47 6.86
N ASP A 142 -0.09 -28.02 7.99
CA ASP A 142 1.22 -28.45 8.48
C ASP A 142 1.22 -29.95 8.86
N ILE A 143 0.14 -30.43 9.49
CA ILE A 143 -0.04 -31.86 9.80
C ILE A 143 -0.13 -32.69 8.51
N ALA A 144 -0.91 -32.23 7.51
CA ALA A 144 -1.05 -32.92 6.24
C ALA A 144 0.28 -33.03 5.48
N ASN A 145 1.06 -31.95 5.43
CA ASN A 145 2.37 -31.98 4.79
C ASN A 145 3.33 -32.91 5.52
N ARG A 146 3.31 -32.90 6.86
CA ARG A 146 4.10 -33.83 7.67
C ARG A 146 3.75 -35.29 7.38
N TYR A 147 2.47 -35.62 7.30
CA TYR A 147 2.04 -36.97 6.88
C TYR A 147 2.64 -37.35 5.52
N VAL A 148 2.50 -36.49 4.51
CA VAL A 148 3.07 -36.78 3.18
C VAL A 148 4.59 -36.91 3.24
N ASP A 149 5.27 -36.13 4.08
CA ASP A 149 6.72 -36.20 4.24
C ASP A 149 7.18 -37.48 4.93
N GLU A 150 6.51 -37.91 5.99
CA GLU A 150 6.77 -39.17 6.71
C GLU A 150 6.55 -40.39 5.82
N GLN A 151 5.54 -40.34 4.93
CA GLN A 151 5.26 -41.41 3.98
C GLN A 151 6.19 -41.39 2.74
N ALA A 152 6.86 -40.26 2.47
CA ALA A 152 7.85 -40.08 1.41
C ALA A 152 7.46 -40.68 0.04
N PRO A 153 6.35 -40.25 -0.61
CA PRO A 153 5.88 -40.83 -1.87
C PRO A 153 6.91 -40.77 -3.02
N TRP A 154 7.85 -39.82 -2.99
CA TRP A 154 8.96 -39.74 -3.95
C TRP A 154 10.00 -40.86 -3.81
N VAL A 155 10.09 -41.48 -2.63
CA VAL A 155 10.88 -42.70 -2.39
C VAL A 155 10.06 -43.91 -2.79
N VAL A 156 8.82 -44.01 -2.29
CA VAL A 156 7.90 -45.13 -2.58
C VAL A 156 7.71 -45.31 -4.09
N ALA A 157 7.60 -44.21 -4.84
CA ALA A 157 7.42 -44.26 -6.28
C ALA A 157 8.57 -44.92 -7.05
N LYS A 158 9.76 -45.04 -6.45
CA LYS A 158 10.94 -45.69 -7.05
C LYS A 158 11.12 -47.14 -6.60
N GLN A 159 10.30 -47.63 -5.67
CA GLN A 159 10.37 -48.98 -5.13
C GLN A 159 9.41 -49.89 -5.90
N GLU A 160 9.93 -50.99 -6.44
CA GLU A 160 9.14 -51.98 -7.17
C GLU A 160 8.14 -52.67 -6.23
N GLY A 161 6.91 -52.93 -6.72
CA GLY A 161 5.86 -53.60 -5.95
C GLY A 161 5.13 -52.73 -4.91
N ARG A 162 5.40 -51.41 -4.85
CA ARG A 162 4.77 -50.49 -3.88
C ARG A 162 3.73 -49.53 -4.48
N ASP A 163 3.14 -49.90 -5.62
CA ASP A 163 2.14 -49.09 -6.32
C ASP A 163 0.89 -48.84 -5.47
N ALA A 164 0.40 -49.86 -4.76
CA ALA A 164 -0.75 -49.72 -3.86
C ALA A 164 -0.47 -48.71 -2.73
N ASP A 165 0.72 -48.77 -2.11
CA ASP A 165 1.13 -47.83 -1.07
C ASP A 165 1.19 -46.40 -1.61
N LEU A 166 1.78 -46.21 -2.79
CA LEU A 166 1.86 -44.90 -3.44
C LEU A 166 0.46 -44.33 -3.71
N GLN A 167 -0.48 -45.15 -4.22
CA GLN A 167 -1.85 -44.72 -4.45
C GLN A 167 -2.52 -44.32 -3.14
N ALA A 168 -2.37 -45.11 -2.08
CA ALA A 168 -2.94 -44.85 -0.76
C ALA A 168 -2.43 -43.53 -0.17
N ILE A 169 -1.11 -43.31 -0.17
CA ILE A 169 -0.46 -42.08 0.35
C ILE A 169 -0.94 -40.85 -0.42
N CYS A 170 -0.88 -40.90 -1.75
CA CYS A 170 -1.27 -39.76 -2.57
C CYS A 170 -2.77 -39.46 -2.51
N SER A 171 -3.61 -40.50 -2.42
CA SER A 171 -5.06 -40.34 -2.26
C SER A 171 -5.43 -39.75 -0.91
N MET A 172 -4.70 -40.13 0.15
CA MET A 172 -4.85 -39.53 1.47
C MET A 172 -4.49 -38.05 1.44
N GLY A 173 -3.35 -37.68 0.83
CA GLY A 173 -2.95 -36.28 0.68
C GLY A 173 -3.97 -35.42 -0.09
N ILE A 174 -4.61 -35.97 -1.13
CA ILE A 174 -5.68 -35.30 -1.88
C ILE A 174 -6.97 -35.16 -1.06
N ASN A 175 -7.33 -36.17 -0.26
CA ASN A 175 -8.49 -36.09 0.64
C ASN A 175 -8.28 -35.04 1.75
N LEU A 176 -7.09 -34.95 2.35
CA LEU A 176 -6.76 -33.89 3.30
C LEU A 176 -6.82 -32.49 2.64
N PHE A 177 -6.31 -32.37 1.42
CA PHE A 177 -6.42 -31.15 0.61
C PHE A 177 -7.88 -30.72 0.39
N ARG A 178 -8.77 -31.67 0.07
CA ARG A 178 -10.21 -31.39 -0.09
C ARG A 178 -10.83 -30.78 1.17
N VAL A 179 -10.52 -31.32 2.34
CA VAL A 179 -11.06 -30.81 3.62
C VAL A 179 -10.57 -29.38 3.87
N LEU A 180 -9.26 -29.12 3.72
CA LEU A 180 -8.68 -27.79 3.87
C LEU A 180 -9.32 -26.77 2.91
N MET A 181 -9.49 -27.16 1.64
CA MET A 181 -10.12 -26.30 0.63
C MET A 181 -11.60 -26.06 0.91
N THR A 182 -12.30 -27.01 1.52
CA THR A 182 -13.68 -26.79 1.98
C THR A 182 -13.74 -25.70 3.05
N TYR A 183 -12.82 -25.74 4.02
CA TYR A 183 -12.72 -24.70 5.05
C TYR A 183 -12.29 -23.34 4.51
N LEU A 184 -11.50 -23.32 3.42
CA LEU A 184 -11.04 -22.10 2.74
C LEU A 184 -12.01 -21.60 1.67
N LYS A 185 -13.08 -22.33 1.33
CA LYS A 185 -14.04 -21.94 0.28
C LYS A 185 -14.64 -20.54 0.47
N PRO A 186 -15.01 -20.11 1.69
CA PRO A 186 -15.48 -18.73 1.91
C PRO A 186 -14.42 -17.66 1.60
N VAL A 187 -13.14 -18.03 1.62
CA VAL A 187 -12.00 -17.12 1.50
C VAL A 187 -11.45 -17.08 0.08
N LEU A 188 -11.32 -18.23 -0.59
CA LEU A 188 -10.62 -18.39 -1.87
C LEU A 188 -11.57 -18.93 -2.96
N PRO A 189 -12.59 -18.16 -3.40
CA PRO A 189 -13.59 -18.65 -4.34
C PRO A 189 -13.01 -19.10 -5.68
N THR A 190 -12.09 -18.33 -6.28
CA THR A 190 -11.58 -18.67 -7.62
C THR A 190 -10.64 -19.89 -7.57
N LEU A 191 -9.86 -20.05 -6.49
CA LEU A 191 -9.10 -21.27 -6.24
C LEU A 191 -10.03 -22.46 -5.97
N SER A 192 -11.12 -22.26 -5.22
CA SER A 192 -12.09 -23.31 -4.93
C SER A 192 -12.73 -23.86 -6.20
N GLU A 193 -13.10 -23.02 -7.17
CA GLU A 193 -13.60 -23.45 -8.48
C GLU A 193 -12.58 -24.33 -9.22
N ARG A 194 -11.29 -23.95 -9.22
CA ARG A 194 -10.22 -24.76 -9.82
C ARG A 194 -10.03 -26.10 -9.10
N VAL A 195 -10.21 -26.10 -7.78
CA VAL A 195 -10.13 -27.30 -6.95
C VAL A 195 -11.32 -28.22 -7.18
N GLU A 196 -12.54 -27.71 -7.28
CA GLU A 196 -13.74 -28.48 -7.61
C GLU A 196 -13.61 -29.11 -9.00
N ALA A 197 -13.09 -28.38 -9.98
CA ALA A 197 -12.78 -28.91 -11.30
C ALA A 197 -11.71 -30.02 -11.25
N PHE A 198 -10.66 -29.87 -10.44
CA PHE A 198 -9.65 -30.91 -10.23
C PHE A 198 -10.24 -32.15 -9.56
N LEU A 199 -10.92 -31.96 -8.43
CA LEU A 199 -11.48 -33.05 -7.62
C LEU A 199 -12.69 -33.71 -8.27
N ASN A 200 -13.27 -33.09 -9.31
CA ASN A 200 -14.50 -33.55 -9.94
C ASN A 200 -15.63 -33.75 -8.91
N SER A 201 -15.73 -32.81 -7.98
CA SER A 201 -16.64 -32.85 -6.83
C SER A 201 -16.80 -31.43 -6.27
N GLU A 202 -18.00 -31.09 -5.83
CA GLU A 202 -18.26 -29.83 -5.15
C GLU A 202 -17.70 -29.86 -3.72
N LEU A 203 -17.14 -28.73 -3.29
CA LEU A 203 -16.73 -28.52 -1.91
C LEU A 203 -17.93 -28.06 -1.08
N ASN A 204 -18.40 -28.92 -0.19
CA ASN A 204 -19.51 -28.65 0.71
C ASN A 204 -19.09 -29.00 2.14
N TRP A 205 -19.50 -28.16 3.09
CA TRP A 205 -19.17 -28.29 4.52
C TRP A 205 -19.48 -29.68 5.08
N ASP A 206 -20.67 -30.23 4.80
CA ASP A 206 -21.09 -31.54 5.32
C ASP A 206 -20.50 -32.70 4.53
N ALA A 207 -20.08 -32.46 3.29
CA ALA A 207 -19.55 -33.50 2.40
C ALA A 207 -18.13 -33.96 2.77
N ILE A 208 -17.47 -33.30 3.73
CA ILE A 208 -16.16 -33.74 4.26
C ILE A 208 -16.27 -35.02 5.09
N GLU A 209 -17.46 -35.37 5.59
CA GLU A 209 -17.68 -36.64 6.29
C GLU A 209 -17.55 -37.86 5.37
N GLN A 210 -17.60 -37.63 4.05
CA GLN A 210 -17.54 -38.66 3.02
C GLN A 210 -16.29 -38.46 2.16
N PRO A 211 -15.18 -39.15 2.45
CA PRO A 211 -13.96 -39.03 1.66
C PRO A 211 -14.18 -39.45 0.20
N LEU A 212 -13.35 -38.94 -0.72
CA LEU A 212 -13.35 -39.36 -2.11
C LEU A 212 -12.59 -40.70 -2.21
N LEU A 213 -13.34 -41.79 -2.38
CA LEU A 213 -12.84 -43.16 -2.43
C LEU A 213 -13.19 -43.81 -3.77
N GLY A 214 -12.24 -44.51 -4.40
CA GLY A 214 -12.43 -45.08 -5.74
C GLY A 214 -12.83 -44.03 -6.78
N HIS A 215 -12.50 -42.77 -6.52
CA HIS A 215 -13.06 -41.61 -7.20
C HIS A 215 -12.10 -41.08 -8.26
N LYS A 216 -12.64 -40.65 -9.40
CA LYS A 216 -11.86 -40.14 -10.53
C LYS A 216 -11.63 -38.63 -10.37
N VAL A 217 -10.36 -38.23 -10.29
CA VAL A 217 -9.91 -36.83 -10.37
C VAL A 217 -9.45 -36.46 -11.78
N ASN A 218 -9.41 -35.17 -12.05
CA ASN A 218 -8.96 -34.59 -13.31
C ASN A 218 -7.48 -34.17 -13.26
N THR A 219 -6.93 -33.77 -14.40
CA THR A 219 -5.61 -33.13 -14.48
C THR A 219 -5.75 -31.60 -14.34
N PHE A 220 -4.70 -30.94 -13.86
CA PHE A 220 -4.61 -29.48 -13.83
C PHE A 220 -3.19 -29.04 -14.19
N LYS A 221 -3.03 -27.77 -14.58
CA LYS A 221 -1.70 -27.16 -14.81
C LYS A 221 -1.06 -26.72 -13.49
N ALA A 222 -1.39 -25.52 -13.03
CA ALA A 222 -1.03 -24.99 -11.72
C ALA A 222 -2.29 -24.41 -11.08
N LEU A 223 -2.59 -24.83 -9.84
CA LEU A 223 -3.75 -24.33 -9.11
C LEU A 223 -3.53 -22.92 -8.57
N TYR A 224 -2.29 -22.59 -8.21
CA TYR A 224 -1.89 -21.28 -7.72
C TYR A 224 -0.41 -21.05 -7.99
N ASN A 225 -0.04 -19.83 -8.38
CA ASN A 225 1.35 -19.48 -8.69
C ASN A 225 1.94 -18.64 -7.56
N ARG A 226 3.26 -18.71 -7.42
CA ARG A 226 3.98 -17.83 -6.49
C ARG A 226 3.90 -16.38 -6.95
N ILE A 227 3.91 -15.49 -5.97
CA ILE A 227 4.04 -14.05 -6.19
C ILE A 227 5.41 -13.55 -5.74
N ASP A 228 5.87 -12.41 -6.24
CA ASP A 228 7.17 -11.85 -5.90
C ASP A 228 7.13 -10.33 -5.64
N MET A 229 8.25 -9.81 -5.10
CA MET A 229 8.40 -8.39 -4.80
C MET A 229 8.46 -7.50 -6.05
N LYS A 230 8.82 -8.03 -7.22
CA LYS A 230 8.80 -7.23 -8.46
C LYS A 230 7.37 -6.88 -8.86
N GLN A 231 6.43 -7.81 -8.66
CA GLN A 231 5.00 -7.52 -8.86
C GLN A 231 4.50 -6.45 -7.88
N VAL A 232 4.98 -6.48 -6.63
CA VAL A 232 4.66 -5.45 -5.62
C VAL A 232 5.21 -4.09 -6.02
N GLU A 233 6.49 -4.02 -6.43
CA GLU A 233 7.12 -2.80 -6.93
C GLU A 233 6.32 -2.23 -8.12
N ALA A 234 5.94 -3.09 -9.07
CA ALA A 234 5.11 -2.69 -10.22
C ALA A 234 3.73 -2.15 -9.80
N LEU A 235 3.08 -2.75 -8.80
CA LEU A 235 1.81 -2.26 -8.25
C LEU A 235 1.94 -0.86 -7.63
N VAL A 236 3.00 -0.64 -6.85
CA VAL A 236 3.27 0.65 -6.20
C VAL A 236 3.57 1.72 -7.24
N GLU A 237 4.39 1.42 -8.25
CA GLU A 237 4.69 2.36 -9.33
C GLU A 237 3.45 2.67 -10.17
N ALA A 238 2.67 1.67 -10.57
CA ALA A 238 1.41 1.88 -11.29
C ALA A 238 0.44 2.78 -10.48
N SER A 239 0.40 2.61 -9.15
CA SER A 239 -0.41 3.44 -8.28
C SER A 239 0.08 4.89 -8.22
N LYS A 240 1.40 5.14 -8.27
CA LYS A 240 1.97 6.50 -8.38
C LYS A 240 1.67 7.14 -9.72
N GLU A 241 1.83 6.38 -10.82
CA GLU A 241 1.58 6.87 -12.17
C GLU A 241 0.11 7.26 -12.37
N GLU A 242 -0.83 6.47 -11.87
CA GLU A 242 -2.26 6.81 -11.92
C GLU A 242 -2.58 8.11 -11.16
N VAL A 243 -1.88 8.39 -10.06
CA VAL A 243 -2.03 9.67 -9.33
C VAL A 243 -1.45 10.82 -10.15
N LYS A 244 -0.27 10.64 -10.76
CA LYS A 244 0.36 11.67 -11.61
C LYS A 244 -0.50 11.97 -12.85
N ALA A 245 -1.01 10.95 -13.52
CA ALA A 245 -1.84 11.08 -14.72
C ALA A 245 -3.21 11.73 -14.42
N ALA A 246 -3.72 11.59 -13.19
CA ALA A 246 -4.95 12.25 -12.75
C ALA A 246 -4.74 13.70 -12.27
N ALA A 247 -3.49 14.18 -12.15
CA ALA A 247 -3.21 15.58 -11.91
C ALA A 247 -3.46 16.36 -13.20
N ALA A 248 -4.33 17.38 -13.15
CA ALA A 248 -4.54 18.26 -14.29
C ALA A 248 -3.20 18.88 -14.73
N PRO A 249 -2.96 19.07 -16.04
CA PRO A 249 -1.79 19.79 -16.50
C PRO A 249 -1.77 21.17 -15.83
N VAL A 250 -0.68 21.43 -15.11
CA VAL A 250 -0.47 22.71 -14.45
C VAL A 250 -0.26 23.75 -15.56
N THR A 251 -1.17 24.72 -15.66
CA THR A 251 -1.06 25.85 -16.59
C THR A 251 -0.74 27.15 -15.82
N GLY A 252 -0.16 28.13 -16.50
CA GLY A 252 0.24 29.41 -15.89
C GLY A 252 1.59 29.35 -15.17
N PRO A 253 1.90 30.31 -14.26
CA PRO A 253 3.24 30.46 -13.66
C PRO A 253 3.78 29.22 -12.94
N LEU A 254 2.90 28.31 -12.50
CA LEU A 254 3.26 27.06 -11.86
C LEU A 254 3.83 26.01 -12.84
N ALA A 255 3.66 26.20 -14.15
CA ALA A 255 4.32 25.40 -15.17
C ALA A 255 5.81 25.76 -15.30
N ASP A 256 6.13 27.06 -15.27
CA ASP A 256 7.49 27.57 -15.39
C ASP A 256 8.25 27.47 -14.05
N PHE A 257 7.54 27.63 -12.94
CA PHE A 257 8.07 27.59 -11.57
C PHE A 257 7.24 26.63 -10.71
N PRO A 258 7.52 25.31 -10.77
CA PRO A 258 6.77 24.32 -10.00
C PRO A 258 6.94 24.55 -8.49
N ILE A 259 5.89 24.25 -7.73
CA ILE A 259 5.93 24.29 -6.26
C ILE A 259 7.02 23.31 -5.79
N GLN A 260 7.94 23.81 -4.95
CA GLN A 260 9.01 23.00 -4.39
C GLN A 260 8.48 21.95 -3.40
N GLU A 261 9.35 21.03 -3.00
CA GLU A 261 9.03 20.01 -2.00
C GLU A 261 8.57 20.63 -0.67
N THR A 262 7.71 19.93 0.07
CA THR A 262 7.22 20.39 1.37
C THR A 262 8.36 20.49 2.39
N ILE A 263 8.49 21.65 3.04
CA ILE A 263 9.44 21.87 4.13
C ILE A 263 8.74 21.85 5.49
N THR A 264 9.51 21.69 6.57
CA THR A 264 8.97 21.76 7.93
C THR A 264 8.79 23.21 8.39
N PHE A 265 7.98 23.44 9.43
CA PHE A 265 7.87 24.77 10.04
C PHE A 265 9.22 25.29 10.54
N ASP A 266 10.07 24.41 11.08
CA ASP A 266 11.40 24.77 11.57
C ASP A 266 12.31 25.28 10.44
N ASP A 267 12.12 24.80 9.21
CA ASP A 267 12.85 25.31 8.05
C ASP A 267 12.38 26.71 7.66
N PHE A 268 11.07 26.98 7.72
CA PHE A 268 10.53 28.32 7.49
C PHE A 268 10.96 29.31 8.59
N ALA A 269 10.94 28.88 9.86
CA ALA A 269 11.33 29.70 11.01
C ALA A 269 12.81 30.15 10.97
N LYS A 270 13.66 29.46 10.20
CA LYS A 270 15.06 29.89 9.96
C LYS A 270 15.15 31.13 9.09
N ILE A 271 14.12 31.52 8.35
CA ILE A 271 14.13 32.71 7.47
C ILE A 271 13.58 33.90 8.26
N ASP A 272 14.40 34.95 8.44
CA ASP A 272 13.96 36.17 9.14
C ASP A 272 13.40 37.17 8.12
N LEU A 273 12.09 37.13 7.90
CA LEU A 273 11.37 38.08 7.05
C LEU A 273 10.88 39.27 7.88
N ARG A 274 11.19 40.49 7.44
CA ARG A 274 10.83 41.74 8.12
C ARG A 274 10.15 42.72 7.19
N VAL A 275 9.19 43.47 7.73
CA VAL A 275 8.67 44.67 7.08
C VAL A 275 9.72 45.78 7.18
N ALA A 276 10.04 46.41 6.06
CA ALA A 276 10.98 47.52 5.97
C ALA A 276 10.36 48.71 5.25
N LEU A 277 10.64 49.92 5.73
CA LEU A 277 10.33 51.17 5.05
C LEU A 277 11.46 51.51 4.07
N ILE A 278 11.12 51.81 2.82
CA ILE A 278 12.08 52.34 1.85
C ILE A 278 12.28 53.83 2.17
N GLU A 279 13.31 54.15 2.95
CA GLU A 279 13.62 55.52 3.34
C GLU A 279 14.27 56.30 2.19
N ASN A 280 15.10 55.64 1.40
CA ASN A 280 15.74 56.23 0.23
C ASN A 280 15.92 55.19 -0.88
N ALA A 281 15.84 55.64 -2.13
CA ALA A 281 16.04 54.82 -3.31
C ALA A 281 16.80 55.61 -4.38
N GLU A 282 17.94 55.09 -4.81
CA GLU A 282 18.87 55.77 -5.71
C GLU A 282 19.33 54.85 -6.84
N PHE A 283 19.76 55.46 -7.95
CA PHE A 283 20.45 54.73 -9.00
C PHE A 283 21.84 54.30 -8.53
N VAL A 284 22.27 53.13 -8.99
CA VAL A 284 23.63 52.66 -8.79
C VAL A 284 24.49 53.09 -9.97
N GLU A 285 25.46 53.97 -9.72
CA GLU A 285 26.42 54.39 -10.74
C GLU A 285 27.19 53.19 -11.30
N GLY A 286 27.16 53.01 -12.62
CA GLY A 286 27.77 51.85 -13.29
C GLY A 286 26.92 50.57 -13.31
N SER A 287 25.62 50.64 -12.99
CA SER A 287 24.67 49.54 -13.19
C SER A 287 23.33 49.98 -13.78
N ASP A 288 22.96 49.40 -14.91
CA ASP A 288 21.66 49.65 -15.56
C ASP A 288 20.51 48.79 -15.02
N LYS A 289 20.79 47.91 -14.05
CA LYS A 289 19.83 46.94 -13.51
C LYS A 289 19.52 47.11 -12.04
N LEU A 290 20.42 47.74 -11.28
CA LEU A 290 20.32 47.82 -9.82
C LEU A 290 19.80 49.19 -9.35
N LEU A 291 18.96 49.15 -8.31
CA LEU A 291 18.68 50.28 -7.43
C LEU A 291 19.34 50.03 -6.08
N ARG A 292 19.82 51.11 -5.45
CA ARG A 292 20.28 51.11 -4.07
C ARG A 292 19.13 51.56 -3.19
N LEU A 293 18.69 50.68 -2.30
CA LEU A 293 17.62 50.95 -1.34
C LEU A 293 18.21 51.08 0.06
N THR A 294 17.86 52.17 0.74
CA THR A 294 18.07 52.30 2.19
C THR A 294 16.78 51.91 2.89
N LEU A 295 16.83 50.80 3.59
CA LEU A 295 15.68 50.17 4.24
C LEU A 295 15.74 50.44 5.75
N ASP A 296 14.70 51.02 6.32
CA ASP A 296 14.54 51.20 7.77
C ASP A 296 13.67 50.08 8.36
N LEU A 297 14.19 49.44 9.39
CA LEU A 297 13.56 48.37 10.17
C LEU A 297 13.03 48.87 11.52
N GLY A 298 12.79 50.17 11.68
CA GLY A 298 12.23 50.76 12.90
C GLY A 298 13.28 50.99 13.98
N GLY A 299 14.51 51.32 13.58
CA GLY A 299 15.64 51.55 14.49
C GLY A 299 16.99 51.06 13.95
N GLU A 300 16.96 50.21 12.92
CA GLU A 300 18.14 49.73 12.20
C GLU A 300 17.95 50.02 10.71
N LYS A 301 18.98 50.61 10.07
CA LYS A 301 18.99 50.88 8.63
C LYS A 301 19.91 49.90 7.92
N ARG A 302 19.46 49.41 6.77
CA ARG A 302 20.23 48.48 5.93
C ARG A 302 20.30 48.94 4.50
N ASN A 303 21.44 48.66 3.90
CA ASN A 303 21.65 48.94 2.48
C ASN A 303 21.41 47.68 1.65
N VAL A 304 20.50 47.75 0.67
CA VAL A 304 20.17 46.63 -0.22
C VAL A 304 20.28 47.04 -1.67
N PHE A 305 21.02 46.27 -2.46
CA PHE A 305 21.09 46.44 -3.91
C PHE A 305 20.10 45.49 -4.59
N SER A 306 19.08 46.05 -5.25
CA SER A 306 17.97 45.28 -5.81
C SER A 306 17.89 45.42 -7.34
N GLY A 307 17.75 44.30 -8.03
CA GLY A 307 17.70 44.20 -9.49
C GLY A 307 16.37 44.62 -10.13
N ILE A 308 15.71 45.62 -9.57
CA ILE A 308 14.32 45.98 -9.91
C ILE A 308 14.20 47.26 -10.76
N ARG A 309 15.33 47.85 -11.17
CA ARG A 309 15.36 49.12 -11.93
C ARG A 309 14.52 49.08 -13.21
N SER A 310 14.48 47.93 -13.89
CA SER A 310 13.71 47.78 -15.13
C SER A 310 12.20 47.89 -14.94
N ALA A 311 11.68 47.51 -13.77
CA ALA A 311 10.26 47.67 -13.41
C ALA A 311 9.98 49.00 -12.71
N TYR A 312 10.96 49.55 -12.00
CA TYR A 312 10.87 50.81 -11.27
C TYR A 312 11.92 51.80 -11.80
N PRO A 313 11.67 52.44 -12.97
CA PRO A 313 12.62 53.36 -13.58
C PRO A 313 12.70 54.70 -12.84
N ASP A 314 11.70 55.04 -12.02
CA ASP A 314 11.69 56.19 -11.12
C ASP A 314 11.88 55.72 -9.66
N PRO A 315 13.08 55.85 -9.08
CA PRO A 315 13.35 55.47 -7.69
C PRO A 315 12.54 56.29 -6.67
N GLN A 316 12.18 57.54 -6.99
CA GLN A 316 11.48 58.41 -6.04
C GLN A 316 10.09 57.87 -5.70
N ALA A 317 9.45 57.16 -6.64
CA ALA A 317 8.17 56.48 -6.40
C ALA A 317 8.26 55.32 -5.40
N LEU A 318 9.46 54.85 -5.05
CA LEU A 318 9.66 53.81 -4.04
C LEU A 318 9.78 54.36 -2.62
N ILE A 319 10.18 55.63 -2.47
CA ILE A 319 10.42 56.25 -1.17
C ILE A 319 9.09 56.37 -0.41
N GLY A 320 9.12 55.98 0.87
CA GLY A 320 7.94 55.95 1.74
C GLY A 320 7.10 54.67 1.62
N ARG A 321 7.37 53.79 0.65
CA ARG A 321 6.69 52.49 0.54
C ARG A 321 7.24 51.49 1.56
N GLN A 322 6.38 50.62 2.05
CA GLN A 322 6.80 49.45 2.82
C GLN A 322 6.99 48.23 1.92
N THR A 323 7.96 47.39 2.26
CA THR A 323 8.23 46.12 1.58
C THR A 323 8.64 45.04 2.56
N VAL A 324 8.72 43.80 2.07
CA VAL A 324 9.26 42.67 2.84
C VAL A 324 10.70 42.43 2.43
N MET A 325 11.58 42.28 3.42
CA MET A 325 12.97 41.89 3.21
C MET A 325 13.35 40.64 3.99
N VAL A 326 14.30 39.88 3.46
CA VAL A 326 15.01 38.84 4.20
C VAL A 326 16.18 39.49 4.95
N ALA A 327 16.09 39.51 6.29
CA ALA A 327 16.99 40.22 7.17
C ALA A 327 18.15 39.35 7.72
N ASN A 328 18.13 38.03 7.55
CA ASN A 328 19.20 37.16 8.05
C ASN A 328 20.04 36.49 6.95
N LEU A 329 20.05 37.06 5.74
CA LEU A 329 21.01 36.65 4.72
C LEU A 329 22.41 37.20 5.04
N ALA A 330 23.43 36.39 4.77
CA ALA A 330 24.82 36.83 4.89
C ALA A 330 25.08 38.06 3.99
N PRO A 331 25.69 39.14 4.51
CA PRO A 331 25.97 40.32 3.72
C PRO A 331 26.84 40.00 2.50
N ARG A 332 26.46 40.51 1.34
CA ARG A 332 27.18 40.29 0.08
C ARG A 332 27.93 41.54 -0.32
N LYS A 333 29.27 41.45 -0.36
CA LYS A 333 30.12 42.52 -0.90
C LYS A 333 29.97 42.58 -2.41
N MET A 334 29.52 43.73 -2.91
CA MET A 334 29.39 44.06 -4.33
C MET A 334 30.36 45.17 -4.71
N ARG A 335 30.54 45.41 -6.01
CA ARG A 335 31.40 46.49 -6.53
C ARG A 335 31.02 47.87 -5.97
N PHE A 336 29.74 48.07 -5.66
CA PHE A 336 29.15 49.36 -5.29
C PHE A 336 28.89 49.52 -3.78
N GLY A 337 29.22 48.52 -2.97
CA GLY A 337 28.96 48.51 -1.52
C GLY A 337 28.60 47.12 -1.01
N VAL A 338 28.11 47.05 0.23
CA VAL A 338 27.63 45.81 0.85
C VAL A 338 26.10 45.76 0.78
N SER A 339 25.54 44.64 0.32
CA SER A 339 24.10 44.36 0.38
C SER A 339 23.80 43.52 1.62
N GLU A 340 22.95 44.02 2.51
CA GLU A 340 22.71 43.48 3.86
C GLU A 340 21.34 42.79 3.98
N GLY A 341 20.81 42.34 2.85
CA GLY A 341 19.52 41.67 2.74
C GLY A 341 19.05 41.58 1.30
N MET A 342 17.81 41.15 1.13
CA MET A 342 17.13 41.04 -0.16
C MET A 342 15.66 41.42 0.01
N VAL A 343 15.14 42.29 -0.86
CA VAL A 343 13.71 42.61 -0.93
C VAL A 343 12.96 41.53 -1.71
N MET A 344 11.70 41.30 -1.36
CA MET A 344 10.87 40.29 -1.99
C MET A 344 10.05 40.88 -3.14
N ALA A 345 10.12 40.24 -4.31
CA ALA A 345 9.33 40.62 -5.47
C ALA A 345 8.85 39.37 -6.23
N ALA A 346 7.75 39.52 -6.96
CA ALA A 346 7.17 38.48 -7.80
C ALA A 346 7.28 38.85 -9.29
N GLY A 347 7.31 37.84 -10.17
CA GLY A 347 7.24 38.00 -11.62
C GLY A 347 8.46 37.49 -12.38
N PRO A 348 8.37 37.35 -13.71
CA PRO A 348 9.37 36.68 -14.55
C PRO A 348 10.67 37.46 -14.76
N GLY A 349 10.77 38.70 -14.24
CA GLY A 349 11.93 39.57 -14.39
C GLY A 349 11.70 40.72 -15.36
N GLY A 350 12.69 41.60 -15.51
CA GLY A 350 12.60 42.76 -16.40
C GLY A 350 11.57 43.79 -15.92
N LYS A 351 10.60 44.13 -16.78
CA LYS A 351 9.53 45.11 -16.45
C LYS A 351 8.42 44.51 -15.60
N ASP A 352 8.25 43.19 -15.65
CA ASP A 352 7.21 42.46 -14.92
C ASP A 352 7.74 42.00 -13.56
N ILE A 353 8.32 42.93 -12.79
CA ILE A 353 8.72 42.70 -11.41
C ILE A 353 7.80 43.50 -10.50
N PHE A 354 7.17 42.82 -9.56
CA PHE A 354 6.19 43.38 -8.63
C PHE A 354 6.72 43.24 -7.20
N LEU A 355 7.17 44.36 -6.62
CA LEU A 355 7.64 44.42 -5.24
C LEU A 355 6.50 44.07 -4.26
N LEU A 356 6.76 43.18 -3.30
CA LEU A 356 5.77 42.80 -2.29
C LEU A 356 5.69 43.86 -1.20
N SER A 357 4.46 44.24 -0.83
CA SER A 357 4.16 45.22 0.21
C SER A 357 3.18 44.62 1.23
N PRO A 358 3.31 44.95 2.53
CA PRO A 358 2.31 44.60 3.52
C PRO A 358 1.06 45.48 3.38
N ASP A 359 -0.03 45.06 4.02
CA ASP A 359 -1.24 45.88 4.19
C ASP A 359 -0.97 47.09 5.09
N ASP A 360 -1.84 48.10 4.99
CA ASP A 360 -1.78 49.31 5.79
C ASP A 360 -1.81 49.02 7.29
N GLY A 361 -0.96 49.72 8.05
CA GLY A 361 -0.83 49.56 9.50
C GLY A 361 0.31 48.66 9.94
N ALA A 362 0.95 47.92 9.02
CA ALA A 362 2.23 47.29 9.28
C ALA A 362 3.30 48.33 9.64
N LYS A 363 4.24 47.95 10.50
CA LYS A 363 5.31 48.83 11.01
C LYS A 363 6.69 48.27 10.66
N PRO A 364 7.66 49.14 10.35
CA PRO A 364 9.06 48.74 10.18
C PRO A 364 9.56 47.85 11.34
N GLY A 365 10.26 46.77 11.01
CA GLY A 365 10.84 45.82 11.97
C GLY A 365 9.90 44.69 12.40
N GLN A 366 8.60 44.77 12.09
CA GLN A 366 7.67 43.67 12.38
C GLN A 366 8.07 42.40 11.62
N GLN A 367 8.02 41.26 12.32
CA GLN A 367 8.34 39.96 11.76
C GLN A 367 7.16 39.42 10.95
N VAL A 368 7.45 38.93 9.75
CA VAL A 368 6.50 38.18 8.91
C VAL A 368 6.59 36.71 9.32
N LYS A 369 5.47 36.09 9.69
CA LYS A 369 5.39 34.73 10.24
C LYS A 369 4.25 33.94 9.63
#